data_AF-A0A944C507-F1
#
_entry.id   AF-A0A944C507-F1
#
_cell.length_a   1.000
_cell.length_b   1.000
_cell.length_c   1.000
_cell.angle_alpha   90.00
_cell.angle_beta   90.00
_cell.angle_gamma   90.00
#
_symmetry.space_group_name_H-M   'P 1'
#
loop_
_entity.id
_entity.type
_entity.pdbx_description
1 polymer ?
#
loop_
_entity_poly.entity_id
_entity_poly.type
_entity_poly.pdbx_seq_one_letter_code
_entity_poly.pdbx_strand_id
1 'polypeptide(L)'
;VGSMYGYSQDLSIKEHPEDFVYYVPQGLNYQVWFTDYEINKNYEVVAEKKPYKGRFFQHYPDGHGGAYCTFMGGDTRIVKVVTGTNSSRRVLILKDSFGNAIPGYLFYSFGEVHVVDFRYFTHNMKQYVQQNGITDILFAHNIFNAYSPHVGKRYVKYLKQANGTFAPRTDKKTAADSLHKEHKTQPAEEHKAKTPEEQKPAEEKKEQEKPEENTNS
;
A
#
# COMPACT_ATOMS: atom_id res chain seq x y z
N VAL A 1 -11.53 3.51 2.27
CA VAL A 1 -11.43 2.34 3.17
C VAL A 1 -10.25 1.46 2.74
N GLY A 2 -9.26 1.31 3.61
CA GLY A 2 -8.00 0.62 3.31
C GLY A 2 -8.03 -0.90 3.54
N SER A 3 -6.83 -1.49 3.72
CA SER A 3 -6.63 -2.93 3.86
C SER A 3 -7.27 -3.54 5.11
N MET A 4 -7.50 -2.76 6.18
CA MET A 4 -8.09 -3.26 7.42
C MET A 4 -9.49 -3.84 7.21
N TYR A 5 -10.30 -3.24 6.34
CA TYR A 5 -11.60 -3.82 5.96
C TYR A 5 -11.41 -5.18 5.27
N GLY A 6 -10.41 -5.32 4.39
CA GLY A 6 -10.08 -6.60 3.76
C GLY A 6 -9.66 -7.66 4.77
N TYR A 7 -8.94 -7.29 5.84
CA TYR A 7 -8.53 -8.23 6.88
C TYR A 7 -9.65 -8.61 7.85
N SER A 8 -10.46 -7.65 8.27
CA SER A 8 -11.48 -7.83 9.30
C SER A 8 -12.83 -8.31 8.76
N GLN A 9 -13.16 -7.93 7.52
CA GLN A 9 -14.51 -8.03 6.93
C GLN A 9 -15.59 -7.33 7.77
N ASP A 10 -15.19 -6.40 8.66
CA ASP A 10 -16.08 -5.69 9.56
C ASP A 10 -16.67 -4.46 8.87
N LEU A 11 -18.01 -4.42 8.77
CA LEU A 11 -18.73 -3.32 8.14
C LEU A 11 -18.49 -1.98 8.84
N SER A 12 -18.24 -1.96 10.15
CA SER A 12 -17.95 -0.73 10.89
C SER A 12 -16.73 0.01 10.33
N ILE A 13 -15.70 -0.71 9.85
CA ILE A 13 -14.51 -0.13 9.21
C ILE A 13 -14.84 0.49 7.86
N LYS A 14 -15.83 -0.06 7.15
CA LYS A 14 -16.27 0.48 5.86
C LYS A 14 -17.11 1.76 6.04
N GLU A 15 -17.92 1.79 7.08
CA GLU A 15 -18.82 2.92 7.40
C GLU A 15 -18.09 4.12 8.01
N HIS A 16 -16.86 3.92 8.53
CA HIS A 16 -16.04 4.97 9.15
C HIS A 16 -14.68 5.11 8.43
N PRO A 17 -14.67 5.61 7.18
CA PRO A 17 -13.44 5.74 6.40
C PRO A 17 -12.49 6.79 7.00
N GLU A 18 -11.18 6.56 6.86
CA GLU A 18 -10.16 7.55 7.22
C GLU A 18 -9.89 8.54 6.08
N ASP A 19 -9.51 9.76 6.45
CA ASP A 19 -8.94 10.73 5.51
C ASP A 19 -7.52 10.31 5.11
N PHE A 20 -7.27 10.21 3.81
CA PHE A 20 -5.94 9.95 3.28
C PHE A 20 -5.25 11.26 2.90
N VAL A 21 -4.49 11.82 3.84
CA VAL A 21 -3.72 13.06 3.65
C VAL A 21 -2.26 12.75 3.35
N TYR A 22 -1.71 13.36 2.30
CA TYR A 22 -0.30 13.26 1.95
C TYR A 22 0.23 14.60 1.46
N TYR A 23 1.56 14.77 1.50
CA TYR A 23 2.22 15.99 1.06
C TYR A 23 3.08 15.72 -0.16
N VAL A 24 3.12 16.70 -1.06
CA VAL A 24 3.96 16.70 -2.25
C VAL A 24 4.98 17.84 -2.15
N PRO A 25 6.23 17.63 -2.60
CA PRO A 25 7.23 18.69 -2.61
C PRO A 25 6.80 19.85 -3.52
N GLN A 26 6.92 21.07 -3.01
CA GLN A 26 6.61 22.32 -3.69
C GLN A 26 7.91 23.01 -4.18
N GLY A 27 7.89 23.55 -5.40
CA GLY A 27 9.03 24.30 -5.95
C GLY A 27 10.30 23.47 -6.23
N LEU A 28 10.21 22.13 -6.20
CA LEU A 28 11.30 21.23 -6.52
C LEU A 28 10.98 20.45 -7.80
N ASN A 29 11.81 20.61 -8.83
CA ASN A 29 11.74 19.77 -10.02
C ASN A 29 12.37 18.41 -9.72
N TYR A 30 11.75 17.32 -10.17
CA TYR A 30 12.31 15.97 -10.10
C TYR A 30 11.77 15.10 -11.24
N GLN A 31 12.50 14.05 -11.57
CA GLN A 31 12.11 13.04 -12.56
C GLN A 31 12.09 11.66 -11.93
N VAL A 32 11.14 10.83 -12.33
CA VAL A 32 10.94 9.48 -11.80
C VAL A 32 11.07 8.47 -12.93
N TRP A 33 11.84 7.43 -12.69
CA TRP A 33 11.92 6.24 -13.52
C TRP A 33 11.43 5.03 -12.76
N PHE A 34 10.58 4.25 -13.41
CA PHE A 34 10.10 2.96 -12.95
C PHE A 34 10.72 1.85 -13.78
N THR A 35 11.14 0.79 -13.10
CA THR A 35 11.51 -0.49 -13.70
C THR A 35 10.60 -1.55 -13.10
N ASP A 36 9.54 -1.92 -13.81
CA ASP A 36 8.50 -2.81 -13.30
C ASP A 36 8.88 -4.28 -13.44
N TYR A 37 8.40 -5.08 -12.50
CA TYR A 37 8.52 -6.53 -12.49
C TYR A 37 7.25 -7.21 -13.01
N GLU A 38 7.42 -8.27 -13.79
CA GLU A 38 6.35 -9.25 -14.03
C GLU A 38 6.41 -10.30 -12.92
N ILE A 39 5.27 -10.58 -12.30
CA ILE A 39 5.15 -11.45 -11.14
C ILE A 39 4.23 -12.64 -11.46
N ASN A 40 4.63 -13.85 -11.08
CA ASN A 40 3.78 -15.04 -11.24
C ASN A 40 2.75 -15.17 -10.09
N LYS A 41 1.89 -16.20 -10.15
CA LYS A 41 0.87 -16.48 -9.12
C LYS A 41 1.43 -16.76 -7.73
N ASN A 42 2.71 -17.11 -7.64
CA ASN A 42 3.43 -17.37 -6.39
C ASN A 42 4.16 -16.14 -5.85
N TYR A 43 3.91 -14.95 -6.42
CA TYR A 43 4.57 -13.70 -6.07
C TYR A 43 6.07 -13.65 -6.36
N GLU A 44 6.56 -14.46 -7.32
CA GLU A 44 7.95 -14.46 -7.75
C GLU A 44 8.14 -13.65 -9.03
N VAL A 45 9.28 -12.96 -9.14
CA VAL A 45 9.62 -12.19 -10.34
C VAL A 45 10.02 -13.11 -11.47
N VAL A 46 9.33 -13.01 -12.61
CA VAL A 46 9.60 -13.80 -13.82
C VAL A 46 10.21 -12.98 -14.95
N ALA A 47 10.09 -11.66 -14.90
CA ALA A 47 10.77 -10.76 -15.83
C ALA A 47 10.89 -9.34 -15.23
N GLU A 48 11.79 -8.55 -15.82
CA GLU A 48 11.97 -7.13 -15.56
C GLU A 48 11.74 -6.35 -16.85
N LYS A 49 10.92 -5.30 -16.79
CA LYS A 49 10.61 -4.44 -17.93
C LYS A 49 11.67 -3.35 -18.09
N LYS A 50 11.75 -2.78 -19.30
CA LYS A 50 12.63 -1.63 -19.55
C LYS A 50 12.19 -0.42 -18.71
N PRO A 51 13.14 0.41 -18.23
CA PRO A 51 12.81 1.61 -17.49
C PRO A 51 11.94 2.59 -18.29
N TYR A 52 10.98 3.23 -17.62
CA TYR A 52 10.12 4.26 -18.21
C TYR A 52 9.87 5.42 -17.23
N LYS A 53 9.51 6.60 -17.75
CA LYS A 53 9.18 7.77 -16.91
C LYS A 53 7.76 7.68 -16.37
N GLY A 54 7.55 8.16 -15.15
CA GLY A 54 6.22 8.25 -14.56
C GLY A 54 6.10 9.33 -13.48
N ARG A 55 5.00 9.26 -12.73
CA ARG A 55 4.73 10.15 -11.59
C ARG A 55 5.01 9.43 -10.28
N PHE A 56 5.67 10.07 -9.33
CA PHE A 56 5.85 9.49 -7.99
C PHE A 56 4.51 9.45 -7.25
N PHE A 57 3.82 10.58 -7.19
CA PHE A 57 2.49 10.72 -6.58
C PHE A 57 1.41 10.45 -7.64
N GLN A 58 0.88 9.22 -7.60
CA GLN A 58 -0.26 8.78 -8.39
C GLN A 58 -1.55 9.41 -7.87
N HIS A 59 -2.51 9.66 -8.75
CA HIS A 59 -3.80 10.19 -8.35
C HIS A 59 -4.83 9.07 -8.26
N TYR A 60 -5.56 9.03 -7.14
CA TYR A 60 -6.70 8.17 -6.92
C TYR A 60 -7.89 9.05 -6.48
N PRO A 61 -9.12 8.74 -6.92
CA PRO A 61 -10.30 9.47 -6.47
C PRO A 61 -10.57 9.19 -4.98
N ASP A 62 -11.30 10.10 -4.34
CA ASP A 62 -11.68 9.95 -2.94
C ASP A 62 -12.48 8.67 -2.71
N GLY A 63 -12.26 8.05 -1.56
CA GLY A 63 -12.86 6.77 -1.20
C GLY A 63 -12.23 5.54 -1.87
N HIS A 64 -11.29 5.70 -2.82
CA HIS A 64 -10.66 4.58 -3.50
C HIS A 64 -9.83 3.70 -2.55
N GLY A 65 -10.08 2.39 -2.53
CA GLY A 65 -9.40 1.46 -1.61
C GLY A 65 -7.88 1.34 -1.82
N GLY A 66 -7.39 1.76 -2.98
CA GLY A 66 -5.98 1.85 -3.33
C GLY A 66 -5.31 3.20 -3.02
N ALA A 67 -5.90 4.08 -2.21
CA ALA A 67 -5.35 5.42 -1.94
C ALA A 67 -3.87 5.39 -1.49
N TYR A 68 -3.45 4.38 -0.72
CA TYR A 68 -2.06 4.22 -0.30
C TYR A 68 -1.07 4.00 -1.48
N CYS A 69 -1.53 3.48 -2.61
CA CYS A 69 -0.74 3.36 -3.83
C CYS A 69 -0.45 4.71 -4.50
N THR A 70 -0.96 5.83 -3.94
CA THR A 70 -0.50 7.19 -4.29
C THR A 70 1.02 7.25 -4.35
N PHE A 71 1.71 6.59 -3.42
CA PHE A 71 3.17 6.49 -3.47
C PHE A 71 3.60 5.40 -4.46
N MET A 72 4.13 5.83 -5.60
CA MET A 72 4.78 4.99 -6.62
C MET A 72 3.88 3.99 -7.35
N GLY A 73 2.58 3.90 -7.05
CA GLY A 73 1.64 3.01 -7.72
C GLY A 73 1.74 1.53 -7.35
N GLY A 74 2.58 1.17 -6.37
CA GLY A 74 2.75 -0.20 -5.88
C GLY A 74 4.21 -0.65 -5.72
N ASP A 75 4.39 -1.90 -5.32
CA ASP A 75 5.67 -2.40 -4.79
C ASP A 75 6.53 -3.19 -5.80
N THR A 76 5.93 -3.71 -6.86
CA THR A 76 6.55 -4.65 -7.80
C THR A 76 7.41 -3.93 -8.84
N ARG A 77 8.32 -3.08 -8.37
CA ARG A 77 9.17 -2.24 -9.20
C ARG A 77 10.41 -1.73 -8.46
N ILE A 78 11.42 -1.32 -9.22
CA ILE A 78 12.44 -0.39 -8.73
C ILE A 78 11.97 1.02 -9.09
N VAL A 79 12.10 1.94 -8.15
CA VAL A 79 11.87 3.37 -8.39
C VAL A 79 13.18 4.11 -8.27
N LYS A 80 13.49 4.93 -9.26
CA LYS A 80 14.59 5.90 -9.21
C LYS A 80 14.01 7.30 -9.36
N VAL A 81 14.33 8.18 -8.43
CA VAL A 81 13.99 9.60 -8.48
C VAL A 81 15.29 10.39 -8.57
N VAL A 82 15.38 11.27 -9.56
CA VAL A 82 16.46 12.27 -9.68
C VAL A 82 15.85 13.62 -9.35
N THR A 83 16.36 14.28 -8.33
CA THR A 83 15.82 15.54 -7.83
C THR A 83 16.65 16.72 -8.36
N GLY A 84 16.05 17.91 -8.39
CA GLY A 84 16.74 19.17 -8.67
C GLY A 84 17.54 19.71 -7.49
N THR A 85 17.64 18.95 -6.41
CA THR A 85 18.40 19.33 -5.21
C THR A 85 19.90 19.29 -5.51
N ASN A 86 20.63 20.34 -5.14
CA ASN A 86 22.09 20.37 -5.26
C ASN A 86 22.75 19.54 -4.14
N SER A 87 22.63 18.22 -4.23
CA SER A 87 23.19 17.26 -3.28
C SER A 87 23.86 16.11 -4.02
N SER A 88 25.11 15.81 -3.66
CA SER A 88 25.82 14.63 -4.18
C SER A 88 25.34 13.33 -3.54
N ARG A 89 24.49 13.39 -2.51
CA ARG A 89 24.00 12.23 -1.77
C ARG A 89 22.93 11.48 -2.54
N ARG A 90 23.01 10.15 -2.48
CA ARG A 90 22.12 9.22 -3.15
C ARG A 90 21.69 8.14 -2.16
N VAL A 91 20.40 8.06 -1.86
CA VAL A 91 19.88 7.11 -0.89
C VAL A 91 19.21 5.92 -1.57
N LEU A 92 19.54 4.72 -1.11
CA LEU A 92 18.80 3.50 -1.40
C LEU A 92 17.92 3.15 -0.20
N ILE A 93 16.61 3.11 -0.44
CA ILE A 93 15.61 2.72 0.53
C ILE A 93 15.23 1.26 0.28
N LEU A 94 15.57 0.41 1.25
CA LEU A 94 15.22 -1.01 1.29
C LEU A 94 14.01 -1.17 2.21
N LYS A 95 12.87 -1.55 1.64
CA LYS A 95 11.58 -1.37 2.31
C LYS A 95 10.61 -2.53 2.15
N ASP A 96 9.58 -2.52 3.01
CA ASP A 96 8.27 -3.13 2.74
C ASP A 96 7.23 -2.03 2.41
N SER A 97 5.95 -2.36 2.33
CA SER A 97 4.91 -1.36 1.99
C SER A 97 4.87 -0.16 2.95
N PHE A 98 5.25 -0.28 4.23
CA PHE A 98 5.30 0.84 5.17
C PHE A 98 6.24 1.94 4.69
N GLY A 99 7.37 1.55 4.09
CA GLY A 99 8.35 2.49 3.58
C GLY A 99 7.90 3.26 2.33
N ASN A 100 6.74 2.97 1.73
CA ASN A 100 6.30 3.64 0.50
C ASN A 100 6.08 5.14 0.67
N ALA A 101 5.63 5.58 1.85
CA ALA A 101 5.32 6.98 2.10
C ALA A 101 6.57 7.85 2.33
N ILE A 102 7.71 7.26 2.68
CA ILE A 102 8.93 7.97 3.09
C ILE A 102 9.66 8.72 1.96
N PRO A 103 9.87 8.16 0.74
CA PRO A 103 10.83 8.71 -0.22
C PRO A 103 10.53 10.16 -0.63
N GLY A 104 9.25 10.52 -0.77
CA GLY A 104 8.83 11.88 -1.16
C GLY A 104 9.34 12.97 -0.22
N TYR A 105 9.48 12.65 1.07
CA TYR A 105 10.00 13.58 2.09
C TYR A 105 11.53 13.72 2.07
N LEU A 106 12.23 12.91 1.28
CA LEU A 106 13.68 12.95 1.13
C LEU A 106 14.13 13.72 -0.11
N PHE A 107 13.21 14.19 -0.96
CA PHE A 107 13.59 14.79 -2.25
C PHE A 107 14.38 16.10 -2.11
N TYR A 108 14.19 16.86 -1.02
CA TYR A 108 14.98 18.06 -0.73
C TYR A 108 16.37 17.79 -0.16
N SER A 109 16.67 16.54 0.21
CA SER A 109 17.91 16.17 0.94
C SER A 109 18.90 15.38 0.08
N PHE A 110 18.41 14.69 -0.94
CA PHE A 110 19.19 13.78 -1.78
C PHE A 110 19.03 14.12 -3.26
N GLY A 111 20.14 14.10 -4.01
CA GLY A 111 20.13 14.28 -5.46
C GLY A 111 19.50 13.10 -6.19
N GLU A 112 19.64 11.88 -5.64
CA GLU A 112 18.92 10.70 -6.13
C GLU A 112 18.33 9.86 -4.99
N VAL A 113 17.12 9.34 -5.19
CA VAL A 113 16.42 8.44 -4.27
C VAL A 113 16.03 7.17 -5.02
N HIS A 114 16.53 6.03 -4.55
CA HIS A 114 16.21 4.71 -5.09
C HIS A 114 15.33 3.98 -4.09
N VAL A 115 14.26 3.35 -4.56
CA VAL A 115 13.33 2.59 -3.71
C VAL A 115 13.24 1.17 -4.23
N VAL A 116 13.50 0.21 -3.34
CA VAL A 116 13.53 -1.22 -3.64
C VAL A 116 12.77 -1.97 -2.56
N ASP A 117 11.79 -2.76 -2.99
CA ASP A 117 11.06 -3.66 -2.09
C ASP A 117 11.82 -4.97 -1.86
N PHE A 118 11.94 -5.39 -0.60
CA PHE A 118 12.68 -6.59 -0.20
C PHE A 118 12.11 -7.90 -0.79
N ARG A 119 10.88 -7.88 -1.31
CA ARG A 119 10.23 -9.06 -1.90
C ARG A 119 10.71 -9.33 -3.32
N TYR A 120 11.01 -8.29 -4.09
CA TYR A 120 11.07 -8.37 -5.56
C TYR A 120 12.43 -8.04 -6.19
N PHE A 121 13.44 -7.65 -5.42
CA PHE A 121 14.71 -7.22 -6.01
C PHE A 121 15.47 -8.38 -6.70
N THR A 122 15.86 -8.17 -7.95
CA THR A 122 16.45 -9.18 -8.87
C THR A 122 17.94 -8.95 -9.16
N HIS A 123 18.55 -7.89 -8.62
CA HIS A 123 19.94 -7.54 -8.88
C HIS A 123 20.87 -7.93 -7.73
N ASN A 124 22.18 -7.98 -7.97
CA ASN A 124 23.17 -8.05 -6.92
C ASN A 124 23.24 -6.69 -6.21
N MET A 125 23.01 -6.68 -4.90
CA MET A 125 22.93 -5.44 -4.12
C MET A 125 24.23 -4.64 -4.12
N LYS A 126 25.39 -5.33 -4.03
CA LYS A 126 26.69 -4.64 -4.01
C LYS A 126 26.98 -3.96 -5.34
N GLN A 127 26.71 -4.65 -6.45
CA GLN A 127 26.87 -4.09 -7.78
C GLN A 127 25.90 -2.93 -8.01
N TYR A 128 24.65 -3.07 -7.61
CA TYR A 128 23.64 -2.02 -7.74
C TYR A 128 24.04 -0.75 -6.96
N VAL A 129 24.50 -0.89 -5.72
CA VAL A 129 25.02 0.22 -4.89
C VAL A 129 26.19 0.91 -5.58
N GLN A 130 27.18 0.13 -6.07
CA GLN A 130 28.36 0.67 -6.73
C GLN A 130 28.01 1.39 -8.05
N GLN A 131 27.20 0.76 -8.90
CA GLN A 131 26.84 1.29 -10.22
C GLN A 131 25.99 2.57 -10.15
N ASN A 132 25.17 2.72 -9.11
CA ASN A 132 24.32 3.91 -8.93
C ASN A 132 24.97 4.98 -8.02
N GLY A 133 26.17 4.73 -7.50
CA GLY A 133 26.89 5.66 -6.62
C GLY A 133 26.16 5.91 -5.29
N ILE A 134 25.44 4.92 -4.77
CA ILE A 134 24.67 5.04 -3.53
C ILE A 134 25.60 5.39 -2.37
N THR A 135 25.30 6.48 -1.66
CA THR A 135 26.06 6.97 -0.50
C THR A 135 25.42 6.60 0.82
N ASP A 136 24.10 6.40 0.82
CA ASP A 136 23.30 6.19 2.01
C ASP A 136 22.33 5.01 1.81
N ILE A 137 22.16 4.18 2.84
CA ILE A 137 21.18 3.08 2.81
C ILE A 137 20.24 3.25 4.00
N LEU A 138 18.93 3.27 3.70
CA LEU A 138 17.86 3.33 4.68
C LEU A 138 17.06 2.03 4.65
N PHE A 139 16.88 1.39 5.80
CA PHE A 139 15.95 0.27 5.96
C PHE A 139 14.62 0.81 6.53
N ALA A 140 13.52 0.57 5.83
CA ALA A 140 12.20 1.08 6.20
C ALA A 140 11.17 -0.05 6.21
N HIS A 141 10.94 -0.63 7.38
CA HIS A 141 10.02 -1.75 7.57
C HIS A 141 9.05 -1.48 8.71
N ASN A 142 7.83 -1.99 8.57
CA ASN A 142 6.97 -2.18 9.73
C ASN A 142 7.63 -3.16 10.72
N ILE A 143 7.33 -3.01 12.02
CA ILE A 143 7.88 -3.86 13.09
C ILE A 143 7.75 -5.36 12.80
N PHE A 144 6.61 -5.82 12.26
CA PHE A 144 6.38 -7.24 11.92
C PHE A 144 7.41 -7.80 10.94
N ASN A 145 7.82 -6.99 9.96
CA ASN A 145 8.85 -7.37 9.00
C ASN A 145 10.26 -7.12 9.55
N ALA A 146 10.45 -6.07 10.36
CA ALA A 146 11.75 -5.70 10.91
C ALA A 146 12.38 -6.82 11.77
N TYR A 147 11.59 -7.53 12.58
CA TYR A 147 12.10 -8.65 13.38
C TYR A 147 12.07 -10.01 12.65
N SER A 148 11.58 -10.06 11.41
CA SER A 148 11.42 -11.31 10.67
C SER A 148 12.77 -11.81 10.12
N PRO A 149 13.23 -13.02 10.48
CA PRO A 149 14.45 -13.60 9.91
C PRO A 149 14.37 -13.77 8.38
N HIS A 150 13.16 -13.83 7.82
CA HIS A 150 12.94 -13.92 6.38
C HIS A 150 13.47 -12.68 5.65
N VAL A 151 13.21 -11.48 6.18
CA VAL A 151 13.66 -10.21 5.60
C VAL A 151 15.19 -10.13 5.63
N GLY A 152 15.81 -10.47 6.77
CA GLY A 152 17.27 -10.55 6.88
C GLY A 152 17.89 -11.53 5.88
N LYS A 153 17.31 -12.73 5.74
CA LYS A 153 17.77 -13.73 4.76
C LYS A 153 17.64 -13.24 3.32
N ARG A 154 16.60 -12.49 2.97
CA ARG A 154 16.42 -11.85 1.66
C ARG A 154 17.57 -10.88 1.37
N TYR A 155 17.89 -9.98 2.30
CA TYR A 155 19.00 -9.04 2.09
C TYR A 155 20.35 -9.73 1.97
N VAL A 156 20.63 -10.75 2.80
CA VAL A 156 21.87 -11.54 2.68
C VAL A 156 21.93 -12.28 1.33
N LYS A 157 20.79 -12.78 0.81
CA LYS A 157 20.72 -13.35 -0.54
C LYS A 157 21.07 -12.31 -1.61
N TYR A 158 20.56 -11.08 -1.50
CA TYR A 158 20.82 -10.01 -2.48
C TYR A 158 22.30 -9.63 -2.58
N LEU A 159 23.08 -9.83 -1.52
CA LEU A 159 24.53 -9.63 -1.58
C LEU A 159 25.26 -10.66 -2.45
N LYS A 160 24.66 -11.84 -2.67
CA LYS A 160 25.28 -13.01 -3.32
C LYS A 160 24.64 -13.41 -4.64
N GLN A 161 23.41 -12.99 -4.92
CA GLN A 161 22.72 -13.35 -6.16
C GLN A 161 23.32 -12.68 -7.40
N ALA A 162 23.12 -13.28 -8.58
CA ALA A 162 23.47 -12.67 -9.85
C ALA A 162 22.41 -11.65 -10.30
N ASN A 163 22.79 -10.71 -11.17
CA ASN A 163 21.83 -9.78 -11.76
C ASN A 163 20.84 -10.53 -12.66
N GLY A 164 19.56 -10.11 -12.64
CA GLY A 164 18.53 -10.71 -13.47
C GLY A 164 18.15 -12.14 -13.05
N THR A 165 18.19 -12.44 -11.74
CA THR A 165 17.72 -13.74 -11.25
C THR A 165 16.18 -13.77 -11.28
N PHE A 166 15.60 -14.54 -12.20
CA PHE A 166 14.15 -14.68 -12.38
C PHE A 166 13.68 -16.12 -12.10
N ALA A 167 12.47 -16.23 -11.56
CA ALA A 167 11.75 -17.50 -11.46
C ALA A 167 11.25 -17.96 -12.84
N PRO A 168 11.03 -19.26 -13.05
CA PRO A 168 10.45 -19.76 -14.30
C PRO A 168 9.02 -19.22 -14.51
N ARG A 169 8.66 -18.96 -15.77
CA ARG A 169 7.29 -18.63 -16.16
C ARG A 169 6.41 -19.87 -16.02
N THR A 170 5.40 -19.80 -15.17
CA THR A 170 4.38 -20.86 -15.03
C THR A 170 3.21 -20.58 -15.97
N ASP A 171 3.44 -20.68 -17.27
CA ASP A 171 2.36 -20.48 -18.25
C ASP A 171 1.62 -21.80 -18.49
N LYS A 172 0.42 -21.93 -17.92
CA LYS A 172 -0.69 -22.50 -18.69
C LYS A 172 -1.62 -21.34 -19.03
N LYS A 173 -1.53 -20.85 -20.27
CA LYS A 173 -2.62 -20.09 -20.89
C LYS A 173 -3.80 -21.05 -21.06
N THR A 174 -4.76 -21.03 -20.13
CA THR A 174 -6.12 -21.47 -20.45
C THR A 174 -6.85 -20.32 -21.12
N ALA A 175 -7.66 -20.64 -22.13
CA ALA A 175 -8.38 -19.73 -23.03
C ALA A 175 -9.52 -18.94 -22.32
N ALA A 176 -9.21 -18.26 -21.22
CA ALA A 176 -10.11 -17.39 -20.46
C ALA A 176 -9.66 -15.91 -20.45
N ASP A 177 -8.52 -15.57 -21.07
CA ASP A 177 -7.97 -14.21 -21.11
C ASP A 177 -8.66 -13.28 -22.13
N SER A 178 -9.75 -13.72 -22.76
CA SER A 178 -10.67 -12.84 -23.48
C SER A 178 -11.79 -12.33 -22.56
N LEU A 179 -11.40 -11.70 -21.44
CA LEU A 179 -12.27 -10.78 -20.68
C LEU A 179 -11.43 -9.59 -20.23
N HIS A 180 -11.04 -8.74 -21.20
CA HIS A 180 -11.23 -7.32 -20.99
C HIS A 180 -12.72 -7.11 -20.69
N LYS A 181 -13.07 -6.94 -19.41
CA LYS A 181 -14.27 -6.19 -19.05
C LYS A 181 -13.82 -5.00 -18.24
N GLU A 182 -13.94 -3.86 -18.91
CA GLU A 182 -14.37 -2.58 -18.36
C GLU A 182 -14.94 -2.71 -16.95
N HIS A 183 -14.41 -1.92 -16.01
CA HIS A 183 -15.13 -1.60 -14.80
C HIS A 183 -16.41 -0.83 -15.18
N LYS A 184 -17.44 -1.54 -15.59
CA LYS A 184 -18.82 -1.07 -15.50
C LYS A 184 -19.24 -1.23 -14.06
N THR A 185 -19.36 -0.10 -13.38
CA THR A 185 -20.28 0.07 -12.25
C THR A 185 -21.60 -0.60 -12.59
N GLN A 186 -21.99 -1.59 -11.80
CA GLN A 186 -23.36 -2.07 -11.74
C GLN A 186 -23.97 -1.66 -10.39
N PRO A 187 -25.29 -1.36 -10.37
CA PRO A 187 -25.94 -0.64 -9.29
C PRO A 187 -26.06 -1.51 -8.05
N ALA A 188 -26.16 -0.86 -6.89
CA ALA A 188 -26.56 -1.49 -5.65
C ALA A 188 -27.89 -2.23 -5.86
N GLU A 189 -27.89 -3.56 -5.64
CA GLU A 189 -29.14 -4.29 -5.48
C GLU A 189 -29.78 -3.89 -4.15
N GLU A 190 -31.00 -3.34 -4.24
CA GLU A 190 -31.90 -3.13 -3.11
C GLU A 190 -32.12 -4.45 -2.38
N HIS A 191 -31.55 -4.58 -1.18
CA HIS A 191 -32.08 -5.51 -0.21
C HIS A 191 -33.46 -4.99 0.24
N LYS A 192 -34.53 -5.58 -0.31
CA LYS A 192 -35.88 -5.46 0.24
C LYS A 192 -35.84 -5.83 1.72
N ALA A 193 -36.01 -4.82 2.56
CA ALA A 193 -36.31 -4.99 3.98
C ALA A 193 -37.57 -5.85 4.10
N LYS A 194 -37.47 -6.98 4.79
CA LYS A 194 -38.63 -7.67 5.34
C LYS A 194 -39.10 -6.85 6.54
N THR A 195 -40.34 -6.39 6.47
CA THR A 195 -41.10 -5.76 7.54
C THR A 195 -41.06 -6.63 8.80
N PRO A 196 -40.72 -6.11 9.98
CA PRO A 196 -41.01 -6.80 11.24
C PRO A 196 -42.51 -6.70 11.52
N GLU A 197 -43.14 -7.85 11.77
CA GLU A 197 -44.52 -7.93 12.27
C GLU A 197 -44.67 -7.21 13.61
N GLU A 198 -45.74 -6.41 13.72
CA GLU A 198 -46.22 -5.81 14.96
C GLU A 198 -46.42 -6.87 16.05
N GLN A 199 -45.60 -6.82 17.09
CA GLN A 199 -45.95 -7.40 18.38
C GLN A 199 -46.67 -6.32 19.21
N LYS A 200 -47.94 -6.60 19.52
CA LYS A 200 -48.79 -5.78 20.40
C LYS A 200 -48.15 -5.62 21.79
N PRO A 201 -48.31 -4.47 22.46
CA PRO A 201 -47.79 -4.28 23.81
C PRO A 201 -48.61 -5.08 24.83
N ALA A 202 -47.90 -5.73 25.75
CA ALA A 202 -48.47 -6.31 26.96
C ALA A 202 -48.81 -5.19 27.96
N GLU A 203 -50.01 -5.26 28.54
CA GLU A 203 -50.51 -4.35 29.57
C GLU A 203 -49.69 -4.48 30.87
N GLU A 204 -48.94 -3.44 31.23
CA GLU A 204 -48.47 -3.25 32.61
C GLU A 204 -49.57 -2.62 33.46
N LYS A 205 -50.05 -3.37 34.45
CA LYS A 205 -50.94 -2.87 35.49
C LYS A 205 -50.20 -1.87 36.38
N LYS A 206 -50.69 -0.63 36.39
CA LYS A 206 -50.37 0.39 37.40
C LYS A 206 -50.90 -0.05 38.76
N GLU A 207 -50.00 -0.23 39.73
CA GLU A 207 -50.35 -0.22 41.15
C GLU A 207 -50.07 1.19 41.69
N GLN A 208 -51.05 1.74 42.40
CA GLN A 208 -51.08 3.12 42.91
C GLN A 208 -50.38 3.19 44.27
N GLU A 209 -49.35 4.01 44.41
CA GLU A 209 -48.91 4.53 45.70
C GLU A 209 -49.35 5.99 45.85
N LYS A 210 -50.03 6.27 46.97
CA LYS A 210 -50.51 7.58 47.40
C LYS A 210 -49.36 8.41 48.01
N PRO A 211 -49.45 9.75 47.98
CA PRO A 211 -48.45 10.62 48.60
C PRO A 211 -48.74 10.79 50.10
N GLU A 212 -47.71 10.74 50.94
CA GLU A 212 -47.77 11.26 52.31
C GLU A 212 -46.78 12.41 52.50
N GLU A 213 -47.28 13.37 53.27
CA GLU A 213 -46.86 14.74 53.41
C GLU A 213 -45.56 14.91 54.19
N ASN A 214 -44.82 15.94 53.78
CA ASN A 214 -43.66 16.45 54.46
C ASN A 214 -44.13 17.54 55.44
N THR A 215 -43.97 17.33 56.76
CA THR A 215 -44.08 18.40 57.77
C THR A 215 -42.82 18.48 58.62
N ASN A 216 -42.22 19.67 58.62
CA ASN A 216 -41.14 20.15 59.48
C ASN A 216 -41.37 19.87 60.98
N SER A 217 -40.31 19.43 61.67
CA SER A 217 -39.62 20.14 62.78
C SER A 217 -38.40 19.35 63.22
#